data_AF-A0A3D3SU56-F1
#
_entry.id   AF-A0A3D3SU56-F1
#
_cell.length_a   1.000
_cell.length_b   1.000
_cell.length_c   1.000
_cell.angle_alpha   90.00
_cell.angle_beta   90.00
_cell.angle_gamma   90.00
#
_symmetry.space_group_name_H-M   'P 1'
#
loop_
_entity.id
_entity.type
_entity.pdbx_description
1 polymer ?
#
loop_
_entity_poly.entity_id
_entity_poly.type
_entity_poly.pdbx_seq_one_letter_code
_entity_poly.pdbx_strand_id
1 'polypeptide(L)'
;PGAAVRWEAVGQWRSPNSLAVYPRAWILHAAGRRLEIRPLMPNQEFDGRSSTGIVYWEGAVELYDASRLIGRGYLEMTGYAQAMQL
;
A
#
# COMPACT_ATOMS: atom_id res chain seq x y z
N PRO A 1 12.25 9.88 -22.55
CA PRO A 1 11.31 10.10 -21.43
C PRO A 1 10.79 8.76 -20.91
N GLY A 2 11.17 8.34 -19.70
CA GLY A 2 10.61 7.14 -19.07
C GLY A 2 9.11 7.29 -18.91
N ALA A 3 8.33 6.25 -19.22
CA ALA A 3 6.89 6.28 -19.03
C ALA A 3 6.55 6.66 -17.58
N ALA A 4 5.71 7.68 -17.39
CA ALA A 4 5.35 8.17 -16.07
C ALA A 4 4.71 7.05 -15.23
N VAL A 5 5.17 6.88 -14.00
CA VAL A 5 4.57 5.97 -13.02
C VAL A 5 3.40 6.68 -12.35
N ARG A 6 2.25 6.02 -12.26
CA ARG A 6 1.06 6.58 -11.61
C ARG A 6 0.38 5.53 -10.74
N TRP A 7 -0.07 5.95 -9.56
CA TRP A 7 -0.77 5.13 -8.58
C TRP A 7 -2.24 5.56 -8.49
N GLU A 8 -3.16 4.60 -8.43
CA GLU A 8 -4.57 4.83 -8.10
C GLU A 8 -4.96 4.01 -6.88
N ALA A 9 -5.47 4.69 -5.84
CA ALA A 9 -5.99 4.02 -4.66
C ALA A 9 -7.33 3.34 -4.98
N VAL A 10 -7.49 2.09 -4.56
CA VAL A 10 -8.75 1.34 -4.71
C VAL A 10 -9.29 1.05 -3.33
N GLY A 11 -10.46 1.63 -3.03
CA GLY A 11 -11.17 1.44 -1.77
C GLY A 11 -10.35 1.83 -0.55
N GLN A 12 -10.84 1.45 0.63
CA GLN A 12 -10.24 1.83 1.90
C GLN A 12 -10.31 0.68 2.91
N TRP A 13 -9.29 0.58 3.73
CA TRP A 13 -9.25 -0.18 4.97
C TRP A 13 -8.92 0.80 6.09
N ARG A 14 -9.74 0.78 7.15
CA ARG A 14 -9.51 1.58 8.35
C ARG A 14 -8.88 0.70 9.41
N SER A 15 -7.73 1.11 9.94
CA SER A 15 -7.12 0.44 11.07
C SER A 15 -8.05 0.51 12.29
N PRO A 16 -8.32 -0.60 12.98
CA PRO A 16 -9.03 -0.57 14.26
C PRO A 16 -8.16 0.01 15.40
N ASN A 17 -6.84 0.06 15.23
CA ASN A 17 -5.89 0.45 16.28
C ASN A 17 -5.54 1.94 16.22
N SER A 18 -5.09 2.41 15.05
CA SER A 18 -4.64 3.79 14.84
C SER A 18 -5.74 4.70 14.29
N LEU A 19 -6.84 4.11 13.79
CA LEU A 19 -7.90 4.78 13.03
C LEU A 19 -7.48 5.36 11.67
N ALA A 20 -6.22 5.15 11.26
CA ALA A 20 -5.72 5.55 9.95
C ALA A 20 -6.46 4.82 8.83
N VAL A 21 -6.61 5.49 7.69
CA VAL A 21 -7.36 4.98 6.53
C VAL A 21 -6.40 4.77 5.38
N TYR A 22 -6.11 3.52 5.07
CA TYR A 22 -5.21 3.12 3.99
C TYR A 22 -6.02 2.66 2.77
N PRO A 23 -5.47 2.77 1.55
CA PRO A 23 -6.02 2.08 0.40
C PRO A 23 -6.02 0.57 0.61
N ARG A 24 -7.14 -0.11 0.31
CA ARG A 24 -7.20 -1.58 0.45
C ARG A 24 -6.46 -2.32 -0.68
N ALA A 25 -6.19 -1.62 -1.78
CA ALA A 25 -5.47 -2.11 -2.95
C ALA A 25 -5.01 -0.91 -3.79
N TRP A 26 -4.12 -1.17 -4.75
CA TRP A 26 -3.62 -0.15 -5.68
C TRP A 26 -3.70 -0.62 -7.12
N ILE A 27 -3.95 0.33 -8.03
CA ILE A 27 -3.62 0.18 -9.44
C ILE A 27 -2.33 0.94 -9.73
N LEU A 28 -1.32 0.23 -10.21
CA LEU A 28 -0.06 0.78 -10.66
C LEU A 28 -0.03 0.85 -12.19
N HIS A 29 0.05 2.06 -12.73
CA HIS A 29 0.33 2.29 -14.13
C HIS A 29 1.82 2.50 -14.30
N ALA A 30 2.49 1.55 -14.95
CA ALA A 30 3.93 1.60 -15.18
C ALA A 30 4.29 0.85 -16.47
N ALA A 31 5.22 1.40 -17.27
CA ALA A 31 5.70 0.78 -18.50
C ALA A 31 4.58 0.32 -19.46
N GLY A 32 3.51 1.13 -19.58
CA GLY A 32 2.36 0.81 -20.44
C GLY A 32 1.42 -0.28 -19.90
N ARG A 33 1.65 -0.76 -18.67
CA ARG A 33 0.84 -1.81 -18.02
C ARG A 33 -0.04 -1.22 -16.93
N ARG A 34 -1.18 -1.86 -16.69
CA ARG A 34 -2.08 -1.61 -15.57
C ARG A 34 -2.02 -2.80 -14.64
N LEU A 35 -1.26 -2.66 -13.55
CA LEU A 35 -1.02 -3.72 -12.58
C LEU A 35 -1.88 -3.50 -11.34
N GLU A 36 -2.41 -4.58 -10.77
CA GLU A 36 -3.16 -4.52 -9.52
C GLU A 36 -2.32 -5.10 -8.38
N ILE A 37 -2.18 -4.33 -7.31
CA ILE A 37 -1.47 -4.73 -6.09
C ILE A 37 -2.51 -5.03 -5.03
N ARG A 38 -2.54 -6.30 -4.59
CA ARG A 38 -3.51 -6.81 -3.61
C ARG A 38 -2.79 -7.23 -2.32
N PRO A 39 -3.12 -6.65 -1.16
CA PRO A 39 -2.66 -7.17 0.12
C PRO A 39 -3.12 -8.61 0.36
N LEU A 40 -2.25 -9.43 0.97
CA LEU A 40 -2.64 -10.77 1.41
C LEU A 40 -3.66 -10.73 2.56
N MET A 41 -3.56 -9.71 3.41
CA MET A 41 -4.55 -9.40 4.43
C MET A 41 -4.62 -7.88 4.67
N PRO A 42 -5.79 -7.34 5.07
CA PRO A 42 -5.93 -5.90 5.27
C PRO A 42 -5.10 -5.35 6.45
N ASN A 43 -5.06 -6.09 7.56
CA ASN A 43 -4.38 -5.64 8.78
C ASN A 43 -2.91 -6.07 8.78
N GLN A 44 -2.08 -5.24 8.17
CA GLN A 44 -0.61 -5.31 8.21
C GLN A 44 -0.04 -3.95 8.67
N GLU A 45 -0.76 -3.29 9.58
CA GLU A 45 -0.29 -2.05 10.19
C GLU A 45 0.73 -2.37 11.27
N PHE A 46 1.88 -1.70 11.21
CA PHE A 46 2.84 -1.64 12.28
C PHE A 46 2.59 -0.38 13.13
N ASP A 47 2.32 -0.58 14.41
CA ASP A 47 2.19 0.49 15.40
C ASP A 47 3.47 0.60 16.23
N GLY A 48 4.38 1.46 15.78
CA GLY A 48 5.67 1.72 16.40
C GLY A 48 5.66 2.88 17.40
N ARG A 49 4.50 3.36 17.86
CA ARG A 49 4.42 4.55 18.72
C ARG A 49 5.23 4.43 20.01
N SER A 50 5.43 3.21 20.53
CA SER A 50 6.24 2.95 21.73
C SER A 50 7.74 2.87 21.49
N SER A 51 8.21 2.89 20.23
CA SER A 51 9.63 2.75 19.88
C SER A 51 10.09 3.81 18.90
N THR A 52 9.67 3.70 17.63
CA THR A 52 10.08 4.57 16.53
C THR A 52 9.22 5.83 16.40
N GLY A 53 8.07 5.87 17.09
CA GLY A 53 7.12 6.99 17.03
C GLY A 53 6.29 7.02 15.74
N ILE A 54 6.43 6.02 14.85
CA ILE A 54 5.73 5.97 13.57
C ILE A 54 4.67 4.87 13.54
N VAL A 55 3.57 5.15 12.83
CA VAL A 55 2.57 4.15 12.44
C VAL A 55 2.56 4.10 10.92
N TYR A 56 2.73 2.92 10.36
CA TYR A 56 2.74 2.72 8.91
C TYR A 56 2.17 1.35 8.58
N TRP A 57 1.69 1.22 7.35
CA TRP A 57 1.27 -0.08 6.84
C TRP A 57 2.43 -0.69 6.08
N GLU A 58 2.82 -1.90 6.45
CA GLU A 58 3.89 -2.65 5.78
C GLU A 58 3.46 -4.10 5.68
N GLY A 59 3.22 -4.55 4.45
CA GLY A 59 2.56 -5.82 4.27
C GLY A 59 2.90 -6.52 2.97
N ALA A 60 2.80 -7.84 3.03
CA ALA A 60 2.92 -8.72 1.89
C ALA A 60 1.76 -8.47 0.91
N VAL A 61 2.11 -8.39 -0.38
CA VAL A 61 1.19 -8.14 -1.48
C VAL A 61 1.44 -9.11 -2.63
N GLU A 62 0.38 -9.33 -3.41
CA GLU A 62 0.42 -9.99 -4.71
C GLU A 62 0.28 -8.95 -5.82
N LEU A 63 1.01 -9.17 -6.92
CA LEU A 63 0.97 -8.34 -8.12
C LEU A 63 0.25 -9.10 -9.24
N TYR A 64 -0.82 -8.50 -9.74
CA TYR A 64 -1.63 -9.04 -10.83
C TYR A 64 -1.49 -8.19 -12.09
N ASP A 65 -1.39 -8.86 -13.23
CA ASP A 65 -1.65 -8.26 -14.55
C ASP A 65 -2.93 -8.86 -15.10
N ALA A 66 -3.97 -8.04 -15.22
CA ALA A 66 -5.36 -8.49 -15.34
C ALA A 66 -5.72 -9.51 -14.25
N SER A 67 -5.99 -10.77 -14.61
CA SER A 67 -6.30 -11.86 -13.66
C SER A 67 -5.11 -12.75 -13.32
N ARG A 68 -3.95 -12.53 -13.96
CA ARG A 68 -2.78 -13.40 -13.76
C ARG A 68 -1.92 -12.88 -12.62
N LEU A 69 -1.69 -13.72 -11.62
CA LEU A 69 -0.65 -13.49 -10.62
C LEU A 69 0.73 -13.52 -11.31
N ILE A 70 1.47 -12.42 -11.25
CA ILE A 70 2.78 -12.30 -11.89
C ILE A 70 3.92 -12.11 -10.90
N GLY A 71 3.61 -11.91 -9.61
CA GLY A 71 4.64 -11.72 -8.60
C GLY A 71 4.06 -11.52 -7.20
N ARG A 72 4.99 -11.50 -6.24
CA ARG A 72 4.74 -11.21 -4.83
C ARG A 72 5.79 -10.22 -4.35
N GLY A 73 5.45 -9.41 -3.36
CA GLY A 73 6.36 -8.42 -2.80
C GLY A 73 5.83 -7.82 -1.52
N TYR A 74 6.37 -6.67 -1.17
CA TYR A 74 5.94 -5.85 -0.04
C TYR A 74 5.54 -4.46 -0.51
N LEU A 75 4.58 -3.87 0.19
CA LEU A 75 4.17 -2.48 0.03
C LEU A 75 4.30 -1.78 1.39
N GLU A 76 4.90 -0.61 1.37
CA GLU A 76 4.96 0.30 2.52
C GLU A 76 4.09 1.52 2.23
N MET A 77 3.28 1.93 3.21
CA MET A 77 2.46 3.13 3.16
C MET A 77 2.61 3.91 4.47
N THR A 78 3.27 5.06 4.37
CA THR A 78 3.49 6.02 5.46
C THR A 78 2.60 7.25 5.28
N GLY A 79 2.52 8.12 6.28
CA GLY A 79 1.80 9.40 6.16
C GLY A 79 0.29 9.35 6.44
N TYR A 80 -0.29 8.15 6.61
CA TYR A 80 -1.75 7.96 6.76
C TYR A 80 -2.26 8.13 8.19
N ALA A 81 -1.44 7.79 9.19
CA ALA A 81 -1.78 8.00 10.60
C ALA A 81 -1.35 9.39 11.08
N GLN A 82 -0.24 9.89 10.55
CA GLN A 82 0.31 11.21 10.82
C GLN A 82 1.12 11.65 9.60
N ALA A 83 1.06 12.94 9.26
CA ALA A 83 1.87 13.49 8.18
C ALA A 83 3.36 13.25 8.44
N MET A 84 4.10 12.81 7.42
CA MET A 84 5.55 12.69 7.52
C MET A 84 6.18 14.08 7.63
N GLN A 85 7.13 14.22 8.56
CA GLN A 85 8.06 15.35 8.56
C GLN A 85 9.29 14.92 7.76
N LEU A 86 9.59 15.68 6.70
CA LEU A 86 10.75 15.49 5.82
C LEU A 86 11.83 16.52 6.16
#